data_AF-A0A3D5NNS2-F1
#
_entry.id   AF-A0A3D5NNS2-F1
#
_cell.length_a   1.000
_cell.length_b   1.000
_cell.length_c   1.000
_cell.angle_alpha   90.00
_cell.angle_beta   90.00
_cell.angle_gamma   90.00
#
_symmetry.space_group_name_H-M   'P 1'
#
loop_
_entity.id
_entity.type
_entity.pdbx_description
1 polymer ?
#
loop_
_entity_poly.entity_id
_entity_poly.type
_entity_poly.pdbx_seq_one_letter_code
_entity_poly.pdbx_strand_id
1 'polypeptide(L)'
;MLSFAFFLINRGAMLDRKMMLHLLNSLVFAFTAMGMSFLVGTFLKSRNAISAVSNVIALGPSFISGVFVPQEFLGENVLAIAKVTPTYWYVTANNIISSLSGLSAGPLSTVYQYMIIVGAFGLFFFAAASFAARTQRL
;
A
#
# COMPACT_ATOMS: atom_id res chain seq x y z
N MET A 1 -6.14 -4.38 -10.22
CA MET A 1 -6.81 -4.19 -11.52
C MET A 1 -5.82 -4.22 -12.70
N LEU A 2 -4.71 -3.46 -12.66
CA LEU A 2 -3.66 -3.48 -13.71
C LEU A 2 -2.97 -4.85 -13.91
N SER A 3 -2.63 -5.58 -12.84
CA SER A 3 -1.97 -6.89 -12.96
C SER A 3 -2.88 -7.99 -13.52
N PHE A 4 -4.20 -7.89 -13.33
CA PHE A 4 -5.18 -8.82 -13.91
C PHE A 4 -5.41 -8.52 -15.39
N ALA A 5 -5.46 -7.24 -15.77
CA ALA A 5 -5.52 -6.83 -17.18
C ALA A 5 -4.26 -7.26 -17.95
N PHE A 6 -3.08 -7.16 -17.33
CA PHE A 6 -1.82 -7.65 -17.91
C PHE A 6 -1.87 -9.16 -18.20
N PHE A 7 -2.37 -9.98 -17.27
CA PHE A 7 -2.53 -11.43 -17.47
C PHE A 7 -3.52 -11.78 -18.59
N LEU A 8 -4.62 -11.02 -18.71
CA LEU A 8 -5.62 -11.23 -19.77
C LEU A 8 -5.09 -10.85 -21.17
N ILE A 9 -4.27 -9.80 -21.24
CA ILE A 9 -3.66 -9.31 -22.49
C ILE A 9 -2.47 -10.19 -22.89
N ASN A 10 -1.71 -10.71 -21.92
CA ASN A 10 -0.47 -11.43 -22.14
C ASN A 10 -0.64 -12.92 -21.80
N ARG A 11 -1.54 -13.61 -22.51
CA ARG A 11 -1.92 -15.02 -22.26
C ARG A 11 -0.75 -16.03 -22.33
N GLY A 12 0.42 -15.63 -22.85
CA GLY A 12 1.64 -16.43 -22.90
C GLY A 12 2.76 -15.95 -21.95
N ALA A 13 2.54 -14.88 -21.17
CA ALA A 13 3.51 -14.43 -20.18
C ALA A 13 3.56 -15.45 -19.04
N MET A 14 4.68 -16.18 -18.95
CA MET A 14 4.99 -16.98 -17.77
C MET A 14 4.89 -16.10 -16.52
N LEU A 15 4.43 -16.69 -15.41
CA LEU A 15 4.40 -16.03 -14.11
C LEU A 15 5.84 -15.70 -13.68
N ASP A 16 6.37 -14.56 -14.14
CA ASP A 16 7.70 -14.11 -13.77
C ASP A 16 7.72 -13.83 -12.26
N ARG A 17 8.84 -14.14 -11.62
CA ARG A 17 9.02 -13.97 -10.17
C ARG A 17 8.77 -12.53 -9.74
N LYS A 18 9.17 -11.54 -10.55
CA LYS A 18 8.88 -10.12 -10.29
C LYS A 18 7.38 -9.84 -10.26
N MET A 19 6.64 -10.42 -11.20
CA MET A 19 5.19 -10.26 -11.24
C MET A 19 4.54 -10.84 -9.99
N MET A 20 5.00 -12.01 -9.53
CA MET A 20 4.50 -12.61 -8.28
C MET A 20 4.77 -11.72 -7.06
N LEU A 21 5.96 -11.10 -6.99
CA LEU A 21 6.29 -10.17 -5.92
C LEU A 21 5.43 -8.90 -5.96
N HIS A 22 5.17 -8.33 -7.16
CA HIS A 22 4.28 -7.19 -7.31
C HIS A 22 2.83 -7.52 -6.93
N LEU A 23 2.35 -8.72 -7.28
CA LEU A 23 1.02 -9.20 -6.87
C LEU A 23 0.92 -9.34 -5.36
N LEU A 24 1.92 -9.96 -4.73
CA LEU A 24 1.96 -10.11 -3.28
C LEU A 24 2.00 -8.74 -2.58
N ASN A 25 2.87 -7.83 -3.02
CA ASN A 25 2.97 -6.49 -2.45
C ASN A 25 1.63 -5.74 -2.56
N SER A 26 0.97 -5.85 -3.72
CA SER A 26 -0.33 -5.22 -3.96
C SER A 26 -1.46 -5.85 -3.13
N LEU A 27 -1.42 -7.16 -2.88
CA LEU A 27 -2.37 -7.85 -2.00
C LEU A 27 -2.24 -7.35 -0.56
N VAL A 28 -1.01 -7.24 -0.05
CA VAL A 28 -0.74 -6.72 1.31
C VAL A 28 -1.18 -5.26 1.44
N PHE A 29 -0.91 -4.44 0.41
CA PHE A 29 -1.39 -3.06 0.39
C PHE A 29 -2.91 -2.95 0.29
N ALA A 30 -3.57 -3.85 -0.47
CA ALA A 30 -5.03 -3.90 -0.56
C ALA A 30 -5.68 -4.26 0.79
N PHE A 31 -5.10 -5.21 1.54
CA PHE A 31 -5.52 -5.51 2.92
C PHE A 31 -5.39 -4.27 3.82
N THR A 32 -4.30 -3.52 3.65
CA THR A 32 -4.07 -2.28 4.42
C THR A 32 -5.09 -1.19 4.09
N ALA A 33 -5.39 -0.99 2.82
CA ALA A 33 -6.41 -0.06 2.37
C ALA A 33 -7.81 -0.46 2.85
N MET A 34 -8.11 -1.77 2.90
CA MET A 34 -9.35 -2.29 3.47
C MET A 34 -9.46 -1.98 4.97
N GLY A 35 -8.39 -2.23 5.74
CA GLY A 35 -8.34 -1.90 7.18
C GLY A 35 -8.56 -0.40 7.43
N MET A 36 -7.91 0.46 6.64
CA MET A 36 -8.09 1.92 6.72
C MET A 36 -9.52 2.33 6.35
N SER A 37 -10.09 1.76 5.29
CA SER A 37 -11.47 2.04 4.87
C SER A 37 -12.47 1.64 5.95
N PHE A 38 -12.25 0.49 6.60
CA PHE A 38 -13.08 0.03 7.71
C PHE A 38 -13.00 0.99 8.92
N LEU A 39 -11.80 1.48 9.25
CA LEU A 39 -11.61 2.46 10.31
C LEU A 39 -12.38 3.76 10.03
N VAL A 40 -12.22 4.31 8.82
CA VAL A 40 -12.90 5.53 8.39
C VAL A 40 -14.42 5.35 8.44
N GLY A 41 -14.94 4.25 7.90
CA GLY A 41 -16.37 3.93 7.91
C GLY A 41 -16.94 3.67 9.31
N THR A 42 -16.09 3.35 10.29
CA THR A 42 -16.51 3.18 11.69
C THR A 42 -16.76 4.53 12.35
N PHE A 43 -15.84 5.49 12.18
CA PHE A 43 -15.92 6.80 12.82
C PHE A 43 -16.84 7.79 12.11
N LEU A 44 -16.85 7.80 10.78
CA LEU A 44 -17.63 8.76 10.00
C LEU A 44 -19.01 8.20 9.67
N LYS A 45 -20.06 8.99 9.92
CA LYS A 45 -21.45 8.58 9.69
C LYS A 45 -22.07 9.15 8.41
N SER A 46 -21.58 10.29 7.91
CA SER A 46 -22.12 10.90 6.69
C SER A 46 -21.34 10.45 5.45
N ARG A 47 -22.07 10.19 4.35
CA ARG A 47 -21.47 9.81 3.06
C ARG A 47 -20.53 10.89 2.53
N ASN A 48 -20.87 12.15 2.74
CA ASN A 48 -20.05 13.28 2.32
C ASN A 48 -18.71 13.33 3.08
N ALA A 49 -18.73 13.11 4.41
CA ALA A 49 -17.49 13.06 5.20
C ALA A 49 -16.62 11.86 4.80
N ILE A 50 -17.21 10.68 4.60
CA ILE A 50 -16.49 9.49 4.13
C ILE A 50 -15.83 9.75 2.77
N SER A 51 -16.55 10.37 1.84
CA SER A 51 -16.02 10.70 0.51
C SER A 51 -14.86 11.71 0.59
N ALA A 52 -15.04 12.80 1.34
CA ALA A 52 -14.01 13.82 1.50
C ALA A 52 -12.74 13.25 2.14
N VAL A 53 -12.88 12.49 3.24
CA VAL A 53 -11.74 11.90 3.94
C VAL A 53 -11.06 10.83 3.10
N SER A 54 -11.82 9.95 2.42
CA SER A 54 -11.27 8.93 1.51
C SER A 54 -10.37 9.54 0.44
N ASN A 55 -10.77 10.68 -0.13
CA ASN A 55 -9.95 11.38 -1.12
C ASN A 55 -8.65 11.91 -0.50
N VAL A 56 -8.70 12.54 0.68
CA VAL A 56 -7.50 13.09 1.34
C VAL A 56 -6.52 11.99 1.74
N ILE A 57 -7.00 10.90 2.35
CA ILE A 57 -6.14 9.79 2.80
C ILE A 57 -5.56 8.98 1.63
N ALA A 58 -6.23 8.97 0.47
CA ALA A 58 -5.70 8.33 -0.73
C ALA A 58 -4.72 9.24 -1.48
N LEU A 59 -5.09 10.50 -1.73
CA LEU A 59 -4.31 11.41 -2.56
C LEU A 59 -3.13 12.02 -1.80
N GLY A 60 -3.31 12.41 -0.53
CA GLY A 60 -2.25 13.04 0.27
C GLY A 60 -0.95 12.23 0.28
N PRO A 61 -0.97 10.95 0.71
CA PRO A 61 0.19 10.07 0.64
C PRO A 61 0.71 9.88 -0.79
N SER A 62 -0.18 9.77 -1.79
CA SER A 62 0.21 9.53 -3.19
C SER A 62 1.12 10.62 -3.77
N PHE A 63 0.97 11.88 -3.34
CA PHE A 63 1.85 12.98 -3.75
C PHE A 63 3.26 12.91 -3.14
N ILE A 64 3.37 12.43 -1.89
CA ILE A 64 4.62 12.50 -1.12
C ILE A 64 5.38 11.17 -1.05
N SER A 65 4.75 10.06 -1.45
CA SER A 65 5.29 8.73 -1.22
C SER A 65 5.87 8.04 -2.45
N GLY A 66 5.86 8.70 -3.61
CA GLY A 66 6.41 8.13 -4.84
C GLY A 66 5.39 7.68 -5.89
N VAL A 67 4.08 7.81 -5.65
CA VAL A 67 3.04 7.28 -6.56
C VAL A 67 2.89 8.15 -7.81
N PHE A 68 2.81 9.47 -7.63
CA PHE A 68 2.68 10.41 -8.75
C PHE A 68 4.02 10.99 -9.22
N VAL A 69 4.96 11.19 -8.29
CA VAL A 69 6.29 11.70 -8.56
C VAL A 69 7.29 10.67 -8.04
N PRO A 70 8.21 10.13 -8.86
CA PRO A 70 9.24 9.19 -8.41
C PRO A 70 9.95 9.65 -7.13
N GLN A 71 10.21 8.70 -6.22
CA GLN A 71 10.78 9.01 -4.90
C GLN A 71 12.14 9.72 -4.98
N GLU A 72 12.92 9.46 -6.04
CA GLU A 72 14.22 10.12 -6.29
C GLU A 72 14.13 11.62 -6.59
N PHE A 73 12.95 12.12 -6.98
CA PHE A 73 12.71 13.55 -7.21
C PHE A 73 12.07 14.26 -6.01
N LEU A 74 11.76 13.54 -4.93
CA LEU A 74 11.19 14.10 -3.72
C LEU A 74 12.30 14.41 -2.71
N GLY A 75 12.22 15.59 -2.08
CA GLY A 75 13.20 16.00 -1.08
C GLY A 75 13.20 15.11 0.17
N GLU A 76 14.34 15.02 0.85
CA GLU A 76 14.52 14.13 2.00
C GLU A 76 13.50 14.35 3.12
N ASN A 77 13.16 15.61 3.41
CA ASN A 77 12.15 15.96 4.40
C ASN A 77 10.74 15.48 4.01
N VAL A 78 10.40 15.52 2.72
CA VAL A 78 9.12 15.02 2.20
C VAL A 78 9.04 13.52 2.36
N LEU A 79 10.12 12.80 2.00
CA LEU A 79 10.22 11.35 2.16
C LEU A 79 10.22 10.94 3.64
N ALA A 80 10.83 11.73 4.52
CA ALA A 80 10.79 11.49 5.97
C ALA A 80 9.36 11.51 6.51
N ILE A 81 8.54 12.47 6.07
CA ILE A 81 7.11 12.51 6.41
C ILE A 81 6.39 11.33 5.76
N ALA A 82 6.67 11.02 4.50
CA ALA A 82 5.98 9.94 3.78
C ALA A 82 6.14 8.56 4.43
N LYS A 83 7.27 8.30 5.12
CA LYS A 83 7.55 7.04 5.85
C LYS A 83 6.52 6.70 6.92
N VAL A 84 5.74 7.66 7.41
CA VAL A 84 4.64 7.40 8.37
C VAL A 84 3.41 6.76 7.72
N THR A 85 3.39 6.64 6.40
CA THR A 85 2.29 6.08 5.62
C THR A 85 2.66 4.71 5.04
N PRO A 86 1.71 3.77 4.92
CA PRO A 86 1.98 2.49 4.25
C PRO A 86 2.33 2.66 2.76
N THR A 87 1.89 3.76 2.13
CA THR A 87 2.10 4.02 0.70
C THR A 87 3.56 4.20 0.36
N TYR A 88 4.37 4.82 1.24
CA TYR A 88 5.81 4.94 1.03
C TYR A 88 6.47 3.57 0.90
N TRP A 89 6.25 2.70 1.88
CA TRP A 89 6.87 1.37 1.91
C TRP A 89 6.40 0.49 0.75
N TYR A 90 5.12 0.59 0.38
CA TYR A 90 4.59 -0.08 -0.80
C TYR A 90 5.30 0.33 -2.09
N VAL A 91 5.46 1.65 -2.33
CA VAL A 91 6.15 2.17 -3.53
C VAL A 91 7.63 1.80 -3.51
N THR A 92 8.32 1.96 -2.37
CA THR A 92 9.74 1.62 -2.26
C THR A 92 9.97 0.13 -2.55
N ALA A 93 9.09 -0.76 -2.04
CA ALA A 93 9.15 -2.18 -2.36
C ALA A 93 8.96 -2.45 -3.86
N ASN A 94 8.01 -1.77 -4.51
CA ASN A 94 7.81 -1.90 -5.95
C ASN A 94 9.05 -1.45 -6.75
N ASN A 95 9.65 -0.32 -6.39
CA ASN A 95 10.86 0.18 -7.06
C ASN A 95 12.00 -0.83 -6.97
N ILE A 96 12.21 -1.44 -5.80
CA ILE A 96 13.21 -2.49 -5.62
C ILE A 96 12.88 -3.73 -6.46
N ILE A 97 11.62 -4.19 -6.47
CA ILE A 97 11.21 -5.34 -7.29
C ILE A 97 11.48 -5.09 -8.78
N SER A 98 11.18 -3.87 -9.25
CA SER A 98 11.41 -3.48 -10.65
C SER A 98 12.90 -3.48 -11.01
N SER A 99 13.77 -3.02 -10.10
CA SER A 99 15.23 -2.96 -10.31
C SER A 99 15.96 -4.30 -10.17
N LEU A 100 15.29 -5.39 -9.78
CA LEU A 100 15.92 -6.71 -9.65
C LEU A 100 16.44 -7.23 -11.00
N SER A 101 17.75 -7.24 -11.24
CA SER A 101 18.37 -7.95 -12.36
C SER A 101 18.86 -9.33 -11.90
N GLY A 102 17.97 -10.33 -11.88
CA GLY A 102 18.28 -11.70 -11.46
C GLY A 102 18.01 -12.01 -9.98
N LEU A 103 18.69 -13.04 -9.44
CA LEU A 103 18.44 -13.66 -8.13
C LEU A 103 19.38 -13.15 -7.02
N SER A 104 19.53 -11.84 -6.85
CA SER A 104 20.26 -11.30 -5.70
C SER A 104 19.41 -11.40 -4.42
N ALA A 105 19.85 -12.20 -3.45
CA ALA A 105 19.10 -12.49 -2.22
C ALA A 105 18.95 -11.28 -1.27
N GLY A 106 19.90 -10.33 -1.31
CA GLY A 106 19.88 -9.12 -0.47
C GLY A 106 18.64 -8.25 -0.67
N PRO A 107 18.40 -7.70 -1.88
CA PRO A 107 17.24 -6.83 -2.14
C PRO A 107 15.88 -7.50 -1.88
N LEU A 108 15.80 -8.82 -2.04
CA LEU A 108 14.59 -9.62 -1.75
C LEU A 108 14.20 -9.57 -0.28
N SER A 109 15.17 -9.67 0.64
CA SER A 109 14.90 -9.57 2.08
C SER A 109 14.25 -8.23 2.47
N THR A 110 14.74 -7.12 1.89
CA THR A 110 14.22 -5.77 2.12
C THR A 110 12.80 -5.62 1.59
N VAL A 111 12.48 -6.21 0.44
CA VAL A 111 11.11 -6.23 -0.10
C VAL A 111 10.14 -6.88 0.89
N TYR A 112 10.48 -8.06 1.43
CA TYR A 112 9.62 -8.72 2.42
C TYR A 112 9.49 -7.93 3.72
N GLN A 113 10.56 -7.28 4.19
CA GLN A 113 10.50 -6.38 5.35
C GLN A 113 9.51 -5.23 5.12
N TYR A 114 9.54 -4.60 3.95
CA TYR A 114 8.59 -3.53 3.61
C TYR A 114 7.16 -4.05 3.48
N MET A 115 6.94 -5.24 2.91
CA MET A 115 5.62 -5.88 2.91
C MET A 115 5.12 -6.12 4.35
N ILE A 116 5.98 -6.58 5.27
CA ILE A 116 5.61 -6.77 6.68
C ILE A 116 5.21 -5.43 7.31
N ILE A 117 5.97 -4.36 7.07
CA ILE A 117 5.63 -3.02 7.57
C ILE A 117 4.25 -2.57 7.06
N VAL A 118 3.99 -2.72 5.75
CA VAL A 118 2.68 -2.39 5.17
C VAL A 118 1.58 -3.24 5.81
N GLY A 119 1.80 -4.55 5.93
CA GLY A 119 0.85 -5.46 6.58
C GLY A 119 0.57 -5.10 8.04
N ALA A 120 1.58 -4.64 8.78
CA ALA A 120 1.44 -4.18 10.16
C ALA A 120 0.55 -2.94 10.26
N PHE A 121 0.67 -1.97 9.34
CA PHE A 121 -0.28 -0.87 9.23
C PHE A 121 -1.71 -1.37 8.99
N GLY A 122 -1.88 -2.34 8.09
CA GLY A 122 -3.19 -2.93 7.82
C GLY A 122 -3.81 -3.61 9.03
N LEU A 123 -3.03 -4.41 9.75
CA LEU A 123 -3.42 -5.04 11.01
C LEU A 123 -3.81 -4.00 12.06
N PHE A 124 -3.00 -2.94 12.21
CA PHE A 124 -3.29 -1.84 13.11
C PHE A 124 -4.63 -1.17 12.78
N PHE A 125 -4.87 -0.77 11.53
CA PHE A 125 -6.13 -0.12 11.15
C PHE A 125 -7.33 -1.05 11.34
N PHE A 126 -7.20 -2.32 10.96
CA PHE A 126 -8.27 -3.30 11.11
C PHE A 126 -8.60 -3.56 12.60
N ALA A 127 -7.58 -3.70 13.45
CA ALA A 127 -7.75 -3.90 14.89
C ALA A 127 -8.37 -2.66 15.55
N ALA A 128 -7.86 -1.46 15.23
CA ALA A 128 -8.42 -0.20 15.72
C ALA A 128 -9.88 -0.02 15.31
N ALA A 129 -10.22 -0.36 14.07
CA ALA A 129 -11.59 -0.29 13.56
C ALA A 129 -12.50 -1.28 14.30
N SER A 130 -12.03 -2.52 14.47
CA SER A 130 -12.76 -3.56 15.18
C SER A 130 -13.02 -3.21 16.64
N PHE A 131 -12.04 -2.60 17.32
CA PHE A 131 -12.18 -2.13 18.69
C PHE A 131 -13.17 -0.95 18.77
N ALA A 132 -13.00 0.08 17.96
CA ALA A 132 -13.89 1.24 17.92
C ALA A 132 -15.33 0.85 17.57
N ALA A 133 -15.53 -0.09 16.64
CA ALA A 133 -16.84 -0.60 16.26
C ALA A 133 -17.55 -1.34 17.39
N ARG A 134 -16.80 -1.97 18.31
CA ARG A 134 -17.38 -2.60 19.52
C ARG A 134 -17.80 -1.56 20.54
N THR A 135 -16.98 -0.55 20.79
CA THR A 135 -17.29 0.50 21.77
C THR A 135 -18.52 1.30 21.39
N GLN A 136 -18.76 1.55 20.09
CA GLN A 136 -19.95 2.28 19.63
C GLN A 136 -21.27 1.48 19.70
N ARG A 137 -21.21 0.18 20.04
CA ARG A 137 -22.41 -0.67 20.21
C ARG A 137 -22.86 -0.79 21.66
N LEU A 138 -22.03 -0.36 22.62
CA LEU A 138 -22.33 -0.30 24.05
C LEU A 138 -22.91 1.07 24.40
#